data_AF-A0A957Q181-F1
#
_entry.id   AF-A0A957Q181-F1
#
_cell.length_a   1.000
_cell.length_b   1.000
_cell.length_c   1.000
_cell.angle_alpha   90.00
_cell.angle_beta   90.00
_cell.angle_gamma   90.00
#
_symmetry.space_group_name_H-M   'P 1'
#
loop_
_entity.id
_entity.type
_entity.pdbx_description
1 polymer ?
#
loop_
_entity_poly.entity_id
_entity_poly.type
_entity_poly.pdbx_seq_one_letter_code
_entity_poly.pdbx_strand_id
1 'polypeptide(L)'
;MSAQPVPLKGSVEAVESYTINPPTMLVDTTGSGKATELDQFTVTWKFTVNLDTGSGVGSAHFTAANGDALDTTSLGQGDPTETPDVNRVVEKHTITGGTGGFAGATGTFTLERLVNMKTGATSGSFDGSIVLQNGK
;
A
#
# COMPACT_ATOMS: atom_id res chain seq x y z
N MET A 1 -26.36 -11.07 9.66
CA MET A 1 -25.47 -12.02 8.96
C MET A 1 -24.08 -11.41 9.01
N SER A 2 -23.07 -12.15 9.47
CA SER A 2 -21.69 -11.66 9.53
C SER A 2 -21.07 -11.79 8.14
N ALA A 3 -20.57 -10.70 7.55
CA ALA A 3 -19.80 -10.78 6.31
C ALA A 3 -18.52 -11.60 6.53
N GLN A 4 -18.18 -12.49 5.60
CA GLN A 4 -16.99 -13.32 5.68
C GLN A 4 -15.78 -12.62 5.05
N PRO A 5 -14.58 -12.72 5.64
CA PRO A 5 -13.36 -12.25 5.00
C PRO A 5 -13.07 -13.05 3.73
N VAL A 6 -12.78 -12.35 2.64
CA VAL A 6 -12.31 -12.93 1.38
C VAL A 6 -10.83 -12.57 1.15
N PRO A 7 -10.06 -13.40 0.43
CA PRO A 7 -8.65 -13.12 0.17
C PRO A 7 -8.45 -11.84 -0.63
N LEU A 8 -7.54 -10.98 -0.17
CA LEU A 8 -7.07 -9.80 -0.89
C LEU A 8 -5.58 -10.00 -1.20
N LYS A 9 -5.28 -10.39 -2.44
CA LYS A 9 -3.91 -10.66 -2.90
C LYS A 9 -3.63 -9.87 -4.17
N GLY A 10 -2.41 -9.38 -4.32
CA GLY A 10 -2.06 -8.61 -5.51
C GLY A 10 -0.58 -8.26 -5.64
N SER A 11 -0.28 -7.50 -6.69
CA SER A 11 1.03 -6.93 -6.96
C SER A 11 0.91 -5.48 -7.38
N VAL A 12 1.97 -4.72 -7.13
CA VAL A 12 2.06 -3.29 -7.46
C VAL A 12 3.40 -2.96 -8.10
N GLU A 13 3.36 -2.05 -9.07
CA GLU A 13 4.51 -1.34 -9.62
C GLU A 13 4.24 0.16 -9.53
N ALA A 14 5.18 0.91 -8.99
CA ALA A 14 5.00 2.33 -8.71
C ALA A 14 6.33 3.10 -8.77
N VAL A 15 6.24 4.42 -8.69
CA VAL A 15 7.39 5.31 -8.59
C VAL A 15 7.20 6.25 -7.40
N GLU A 16 8.18 6.24 -6.51
CA GLU A 16 8.23 7.11 -5.33
C GLU A 16 9.00 8.40 -5.61
N SER A 17 8.62 9.44 -4.90
CA SER A 17 9.31 10.72 -4.82
C SER A 17 9.50 11.11 -3.36
N TYR A 18 10.63 11.76 -3.07
CA TYR A 18 11.07 12.00 -1.70
C TYR A 18 11.28 13.49 -1.43
N THR A 19 10.76 13.95 -0.29
CA THR A 19 11.15 15.23 0.31
C THR A 19 11.85 14.94 1.64
N ILE A 20 13.15 15.20 1.71
CA ILE A 20 13.98 14.85 2.86
C ILE A 20 14.23 16.08 3.72
N ASN A 21 13.80 16.02 4.98
CA ASN A 21 14.09 17.00 6.02
C ASN A 21 14.45 16.25 7.32
N PRO A 22 15.73 15.89 7.52
CA PRO A 22 16.15 14.99 8.59
C PRO A 22 15.65 15.43 9.99
N PRO A 23 15.21 14.49 10.84
CA PRO A 23 15.28 13.03 10.67
C PRO A 23 14.11 12.44 9.85
N THR A 24 13.35 13.26 9.14
CA THR A 24 12.13 12.84 8.45
C THR A 24 12.30 12.80 6.93
N MET A 25 11.65 11.82 6.29
CA MET A 25 11.46 11.76 4.85
C MET A 25 9.96 11.65 4.55
N LEU A 26 9.45 12.52 3.69
CA LEU A 26 8.11 12.40 3.12
C LEU A 26 8.22 11.62 1.82
N VAL A 27 7.33 10.65 1.65
CA VAL A 27 7.22 9.81 0.47
C VAL A 27 5.88 10.07 -0.18
N ASP A 28 5.88 10.44 -1.45
CA ASP A 28 4.69 10.48 -2.30
C ASP A 28 4.87 9.45 -3.42
N THR A 29 3.81 8.72 -3.75
CA THR A 29 3.90 7.64 -4.75
C THR A 29 2.66 7.56 -5.62
N THR A 30 2.88 7.23 -6.87
CA THR A 30 1.84 6.86 -7.84
C THR A 30 2.22 5.55 -8.50
N GLY A 31 1.23 4.67 -8.69
CA GLY A 31 1.45 3.37 -9.29
C GLY A 31 0.19 2.69 -9.75
N SER A 32 0.34 1.45 -10.18
CA SER A 32 -0.75 0.59 -10.59
C SER A 32 -0.44 -0.87 -10.28
N GLY A 33 -1.46 -1.71 -10.35
CA GLY A 33 -1.31 -3.11 -10.00
C GLY A 33 -2.52 -3.94 -10.35
N LYS A 34 -2.48 -5.18 -9.88
CA LYS A 34 -3.59 -6.12 -9.97
C LYS A 34 -3.87 -6.79 -8.64
N ALA A 35 -5.14 -6.93 -8.28
CA ALA A 35 -5.57 -7.60 -7.05
C ALA A 35 -6.83 -8.44 -7.26
N THR A 36 -7.03 -9.46 -6.43
CA THR A 36 -8.18 -10.38 -6.50
C THR A 36 -9.54 -9.66 -6.46
N GLU A 37 -9.67 -8.61 -5.65
CA GLU A 37 -10.95 -7.90 -5.45
C GLU A 37 -11.05 -6.58 -6.23
N LEU A 38 -9.91 -6.02 -6.67
CA LEU A 38 -9.86 -4.74 -7.40
C LEU A 38 -9.68 -4.94 -8.91
N ASP A 39 -9.39 -6.16 -9.37
CA ASP A 39 -8.85 -6.43 -10.71
C ASP A 39 -7.66 -5.52 -10.99
N GLN A 40 -7.73 -4.66 -12.01
CA GLN A 40 -6.74 -3.61 -12.26
C GLN A 40 -7.04 -2.37 -11.41
N PHE A 41 -6.01 -1.84 -10.75
CA PHE A 41 -6.13 -0.63 -9.94
C PHE A 41 -5.00 0.35 -10.21
N THR A 42 -5.24 1.62 -9.91
CA THR A 42 -4.20 2.62 -9.64
C THR A 42 -4.10 2.85 -8.14
N VAL A 43 -2.94 3.31 -7.67
CA VAL A 43 -2.71 3.60 -6.26
C VAL A 43 -1.94 4.88 -6.09
N THR A 44 -2.29 5.61 -5.05
CA THR A 44 -1.44 6.65 -4.48
C THR A 44 -1.21 6.35 -3.01
N TRP A 45 0.00 6.56 -2.52
CA TRP A 45 0.28 6.50 -1.09
C TRP A 45 1.17 7.63 -0.64
N LYS A 46 1.05 7.94 0.65
CA LYS A 46 1.85 8.94 1.33
C LYS A 46 2.36 8.38 2.65
N PHE A 47 3.65 8.50 2.88
CA PHE A 47 4.28 8.09 4.14
C PHE A 47 5.13 9.21 4.71
N THR A 48 5.16 9.29 6.03
CA THR A 48 6.18 9.99 6.80
C THR A 48 7.09 8.96 7.43
N VAL A 49 8.37 8.96 7.04
CA VAL A 49 9.38 7.99 7.47
C VAL A 49 10.38 8.66 8.41
N ASN A 50 10.67 8.01 9.53
CA ASN A 50 11.77 8.37 10.42
C ASN A 50 13.05 7.69 9.91
N LEU A 51 14.02 8.47 9.46
CA LEU A 51 15.26 7.99 8.84
C LEU A 51 16.22 7.33 9.84
N ASP A 52 16.10 7.63 11.14
CA ASP A 52 16.94 7.00 12.17
C ASP A 52 16.52 5.55 12.45
N THR A 53 15.25 5.22 12.21
CA THR A 53 14.65 3.92 12.55
C THR A 53 14.16 3.14 11.32
N GLY A 54 13.97 3.80 10.19
CA GLY A 54 13.32 3.23 9.00
C GLY A 54 11.80 3.05 9.14
N SER A 55 11.22 3.43 10.28
CA SER A 55 9.78 3.29 10.53
C SER A 55 8.97 4.36 9.80
N GLY A 56 7.82 3.97 9.25
CA GLY A 56 6.94 4.84 8.48
C GLY A 56 5.48 4.73 8.92
N VAL A 57 4.78 5.87 8.89
CA VAL A 57 3.32 5.92 9.06
C VAL A 57 2.72 6.63 7.86
N GLY A 58 1.61 6.11 7.34
CA GLY A 58 1.05 6.62 6.10
C GLY A 58 -0.38 6.17 5.82
N SER A 59 -0.80 6.42 4.60
CA SER A 59 -2.08 6.01 4.04
C SER A 59 -1.95 5.74 2.56
N ALA A 60 -2.79 4.84 2.05
CA ALA A 60 -2.88 4.57 0.62
C ALA A 60 -4.34 4.60 0.15
N HIS A 61 -4.52 5.10 -1.06
CA HIS A 61 -5.80 5.17 -1.78
C HIS A 61 -5.67 4.36 -3.07
N PHE A 62 -6.48 3.31 -3.17
CA PHE A 62 -6.55 2.44 -4.34
C PHE A 62 -7.81 2.75 -5.12
N THR A 63 -7.71 2.88 -6.44
CA THR A 63 -8.85 3.12 -7.33
C THR A 63 -8.93 1.97 -8.32
N ALA A 64 -10.01 1.19 -8.25
CA ALA A 64 -10.30 0.13 -9.20
C ALA A 64 -10.71 0.71 -10.57
N ALA A 65 -10.61 -0.09 -11.63
CA ALA A 65 -10.93 0.34 -12.99
C ALA A 65 -12.37 0.85 -13.19
N ASN A 66 -13.31 0.43 -12.34
CA ASN A 66 -14.70 0.89 -12.35
C ASN A 66 -14.92 2.22 -11.60
N GLY A 67 -13.87 2.80 -10.99
CA GLY A 67 -13.94 4.03 -10.20
C GLY A 67 -14.24 3.82 -8.71
N ASP A 68 -14.50 2.58 -8.27
CA ASP A 68 -14.61 2.27 -6.84
C ASP A 68 -13.24 2.41 -6.18
N ALA A 69 -13.24 2.81 -4.91
CA ALA A 69 -12.01 3.07 -4.18
C ALA A 69 -11.93 2.34 -2.85
N LEU A 70 -10.71 2.06 -2.41
CA LEU A 70 -10.37 1.48 -1.13
C LEU A 70 -9.35 2.37 -0.41
N ASP A 71 -9.62 2.69 0.85
CA ASP A 71 -8.78 3.55 1.68
C ASP A 71 -8.13 2.76 2.81
N THR A 72 -6.85 3.05 3.07
CA THR A 72 -6.08 2.38 4.11
C THR A 72 -5.24 3.35 4.94
N THR A 73 -5.03 3.00 6.20
CA THR A 73 -3.93 3.51 7.02
C THR A 73 -2.83 2.47 7.10
N SER A 74 -1.58 2.90 7.20
CA SER A 74 -0.43 2.02 7.02
C SER A 74 0.68 2.28 8.03
N LEU A 75 1.32 1.20 8.45
CA LEU A 75 2.59 1.20 9.19
C LEU A 75 3.62 0.46 8.35
N GLY A 76 4.80 1.04 8.17
CA GLY A 76 5.87 0.49 7.36
C GLY A 76 7.19 0.40 8.10
N GLN A 77 8.04 -0.53 7.68
CA GLN A 77 9.44 -0.63 8.06
C GLN A 77 10.27 -0.78 6.79
N GLY A 78 11.25 0.10 6.60
CA GLY A 78 12.23 0.03 5.52
C GLY A 78 13.61 -0.37 6.06
N ASP A 79 14.18 -1.43 5.49
CA ASP A 79 15.50 -1.94 5.85
C ASP A 79 16.42 -1.96 4.61
N PRO A 80 17.69 -1.54 4.73
CA PRO A 80 18.66 -1.68 3.66
C PRO A 80 18.83 -3.15 3.24
N THR A 81 19.15 -3.36 1.97
CA THR A 81 19.54 -4.68 1.46
C THR A 81 21.04 -4.74 1.17
N GLU A 82 21.55 -5.92 0.81
CA GLU A 82 22.93 -6.06 0.31
C GLU A 82 23.14 -5.35 -1.04
N THR A 83 22.07 -5.07 -1.78
CA THR A 83 22.13 -4.32 -3.04
C THR A 83 22.15 -2.82 -2.75
N PRO A 84 23.17 -2.07 -3.23
CA PRO A 84 23.22 -0.63 -3.03
C PRO A 84 21.97 0.09 -3.54
N ASP A 85 21.57 1.14 -2.82
CA ASP A 85 20.38 1.95 -3.07
C ASP A 85 19.04 1.19 -3.04
N VAL A 86 19.02 -0.10 -2.71
CA VAL A 86 17.78 -0.89 -2.64
C VAL A 86 17.41 -1.17 -1.19
N ASN A 87 16.20 -0.76 -0.82
CA ASN A 87 15.61 -1.09 0.47
C ASN A 87 14.49 -2.12 0.29
N ARG A 88 14.38 -3.03 1.25
CA ARG A 88 13.20 -3.86 1.44
C ARG A 88 12.24 -3.14 2.37
N VAL A 89 10.98 -3.04 1.96
CA VAL A 89 9.94 -2.39 2.74
C VAL A 89 8.83 -3.39 3.01
N VAL A 90 8.42 -3.48 4.27
CA VAL A 90 7.28 -4.27 4.72
C VAL A 90 6.26 -3.34 5.34
N GLU A 91 5.06 -3.30 4.77
CA GLU A 91 3.97 -2.40 5.15
C GLU A 91 2.73 -3.18 5.55
N LYS A 92 2.19 -2.92 6.73
CA LYS A 92 0.87 -3.40 7.15
C LYS A 92 -0.17 -2.33 6.87
N HIS A 93 -1.10 -2.65 5.98
CA HIS A 93 -2.24 -1.82 5.66
C HIS A 93 -3.47 -2.29 6.43
N THR A 94 -4.20 -1.33 7.00
CA THR A 94 -5.53 -1.53 7.60
C THR A 94 -6.54 -0.80 6.75
N ILE A 95 -7.53 -1.53 6.25
CA ILE A 95 -8.62 -0.99 5.44
C ILE A 95 -9.56 -0.22 6.35
N THR A 96 -9.73 1.06 6.06
CA THR A 96 -10.56 1.98 6.85
C THR A 96 -11.88 2.33 6.17
N GLY A 97 -12.04 1.97 4.90
CA GLY A 97 -13.27 2.18 4.15
C GLY A 97 -13.05 2.12 2.65
N GLY A 98 -14.03 2.64 1.92
CA GLY A 98 -14.02 2.69 0.46
C GLY A 98 -15.32 3.26 -0.09
N THR A 99 -15.44 3.25 -1.41
CA THR A 99 -16.62 3.71 -2.16
C THR A 99 -17.18 2.59 -3.03
N GLY A 100 -18.41 2.76 -3.54
CA GLY A 100 -19.04 1.80 -4.44
C GLY A 100 -19.10 0.39 -3.86
N GLY A 101 -18.55 -0.60 -4.58
CA GLY A 101 -18.48 -1.99 -4.12
C GLY A 101 -17.66 -2.21 -2.84
N PHE A 102 -16.80 -1.25 -2.46
CA PHE A 102 -15.99 -1.29 -1.23
C PHE A 102 -16.56 -0.41 -0.12
N ALA A 103 -17.78 0.12 -0.26
CA ALA A 103 -18.40 0.94 0.78
C ALA A 103 -18.50 0.16 2.11
N GLY A 104 -17.87 0.71 3.16
CA GLY A 104 -17.81 0.09 4.48
C GLY A 104 -16.89 -1.13 4.59
N ALA A 105 -16.03 -1.37 3.59
CA ALA A 105 -15.05 -2.45 3.63
C ALA A 105 -14.08 -2.30 4.82
N THR A 106 -13.66 -3.43 5.37
CA THR A 106 -12.65 -3.52 6.45
C THR A 106 -11.69 -4.65 6.15
N GLY A 107 -10.63 -4.79 6.94
CA GLY A 107 -9.65 -5.86 6.79
C GLY A 107 -8.22 -5.35 6.83
N THR A 108 -7.28 -6.23 6.50
CA THR A 108 -5.85 -5.93 6.55
C THR A 108 -5.10 -6.72 5.50
N PHE A 109 -4.02 -6.15 4.98
CA PHE A 109 -3.06 -6.87 4.15
C PHE A 109 -1.64 -6.39 4.43
N THR A 110 -0.66 -7.23 4.12
CA THR A 110 0.77 -6.90 4.21
C THR A 110 1.33 -6.76 2.81
N LEU A 111 1.94 -5.62 2.51
CA LEU A 111 2.68 -5.35 1.28
C LEU A 111 4.17 -5.52 1.56
N GLU A 112 4.82 -6.39 0.79
CA GLU A 112 6.26 -6.52 0.76
C GLU A 112 6.78 -6.06 -0.60
N ARG A 113 7.73 -5.13 -0.59
CA ARG A 113 8.26 -4.51 -1.81
C ARG A 113 9.74 -4.20 -1.71
N LEU A 114 10.36 -4.08 -2.88
CA LEU A 114 11.70 -3.52 -3.03
C LEU A 114 11.56 -2.14 -3.65
N VAL A 115 12.32 -1.17 -3.14
CA VAL A 115 12.40 0.18 -3.67
C VAL A 115 13.86 0.54 -3.94
N ASN A 116 14.13 1.06 -5.12
CA ASN A 116 15.39 1.71 -5.43
C ASN A 116 15.32 3.19 -4.98
N MET A 117 16.01 3.53 -3.91
CA MET A 117 16.02 4.86 -3.30
C MET A 117 16.59 5.95 -4.21
N LYS A 118 17.37 5.58 -5.23
CA LYS A 118 17.95 6.51 -6.20
C LYS A 118 16.98 6.85 -7.34
N THR A 119 16.22 5.87 -7.84
CA THR A 119 15.30 6.06 -8.97
C THR A 119 13.85 6.24 -8.54
N GLY A 120 13.50 5.86 -7.31
CA GLY A 120 12.13 5.79 -6.81
C GLY A 120 11.35 4.58 -7.32
N ALA A 121 11.91 3.76 -8.22
CA ALA A 121 11.21 2.59 -8.73
C ALA A 121 10.95 1.59 -7.59
N THR A 122 9.68 1.22 -7.41
CA THR A 122 9.25 0.28 -6.38
C THR A 122 8.29 -0.76 -6.95
N SER A 123 8.44 -2.01 -6.52
CA SER A 123 7.51 -3.07 -6.88
C SER A 123 7.45 -4.15 -5.82
N GLY A 124 6.30 -4.83 -5.73
CA GLY A 124 6.06 -5.81 -4.69
C GLY A 124 4.74 -6.53 -4.80
N SER A 125 4.45 -7.36 -3.81
CA SER A 125 3.20 -8.11 -3.69
C SER A 125 2.62 -7.99 -2.30
N PHE A 126 1.30 -8.15 -2.22
CA PHE A 126 0.60 -8.15 -0.95
C PHE A 126 -0.33 -9.34 -0.81
N ASP A 127 -0.53 -9.75 0.45
CA ASP A 127 -1.43 -10.82 0.87
C ASP A 127 -2.18 -10.40 2.14
N GLY A 128 -3.46 -10.77 2.20
CA GLY A 128 -4.33 -10.43 3.31
C GLY A 128 -5.78 -10.77 3.01
N SER A 129 -6.68 -10.05 3.67
CA SER A 129 -8.12 -10.26 3.54
C SER A 129 -8.90 -8.96 3.66
N ILE A 130 -10.02 -8.91 2.96
CA ILE A 130 -11.01 -7.84 3.00
C ILE A 130 -12.38 -8.42 3.39
N VAL A 131 -13.14 -7.66 4.16
CA VAL A 131 -14.53 -7.97 4.51
C VAL A 131 -15.40 -6.92 3.82
N LEU A 132 -16.24 -7.38 2.88
CA LEU A 132 -17.17 -6.54 2.13
C LEU A 132 -18.53 -6.52 2.83
N GLN A 133 -19.15 -5.35 2.99
CA GLN A 133 -20.46 -5.23 3.66
C GLN A 133 -21.62 -5.70 2.78
N ASN A 134 -21.48 -5.53 1.48
CA ASN A 134 -22.45 -5.98 0.50
C ASN A 134 -21.79 -7.15 -0.24
N GLY A 135 -22.16 -8.38 0.11
CA GLY A 135 -21.69 -9.57 -0.60
C GLY A 135 -21.95 -9.40 -2.09
N LYS A 136 -20.91 -9.54 -2.90
CA LYS A 136 -21.01 -9.63 -4.35
C LYS A 136 -21.69 -10.94 -4.74
#